data_AF-A0A453K7A9-F1
#
_entry.id   AF-A0A453K7A9-F1
#
_cell.length_a   1.000
_cell.length_b   1.000
_cell.length_c   1.000
_cell.angle_alpha   90.00
_cell.angle_beta   90.00
_cell.angle_gamma   90.00
#
_symmetry.space_group_name_H-M   'P 1'
#
loop_
_entity.id
_entity.type
_entity.pdbx_description
1 polymer ?
#
loop_
_entity_poly.entity_id
_entity_poly.type
_entity_poly.pdbx_seq_one_letter_code
_entity_poly.pdbx_strand_id
1 'polypeptide(L)'
;MSDDYDSDASEKSFETRKMNKWFKSFFEVINTLSVDQIHEHTRQWHCPACKNGPGAIDWFKGLQSLVTHARTKGSKRVKLHRELAALLEEEMSRRGSSVVPSGEQFGKWKGLRESTDREIVWPPMVIVMNTLLEKDEDDKWLGMGNQELLEYFSDYAATKARHAYGPGGHRGMSVLIFESSAVGYMEAERLHKHFIDQRTDRDTWQNRRVPFLPGGKRQLYGFLARKEDMETFNRHCQGKSRLKYEMRSHNEMVVAQMKQMSEDNQQLNYLKNKVVKTEQRSKVVEETLGVITQKLRETMEENIFVRSKAKEKHSEYEEEMKSQEKFFHDQIENIHKATEDKESEFERLLQEERAKARQCDVDSGTTENRRLRKEQVQRFIECQVKDVQEFEAERDELIKAHEEKKVQLKKEYMAKEVELEKEFDAALTGLMEKHRPGTFQASSSRP
;
A
#
# COMPACT_ATOMS: atom_id res chain seq x y z
N MET A 1 86.04 -32.31 35.83
CA MET A 1 87.40 -31.86 35.48
C MET A 1 87.27 -30.64 34.60
N SER A 2 87.82 -29.52 35.10
CA SER A 2 88.08 -28.20 34.48
C SER A 2 86.95 -27.56 33.67
N ASP A 3 86.16 -26.75 34.40
CA ASP A 3 85.61 -25.50 33.93
C ASP A 3 86.77 -24.55 33.60
N ASP A 4 86.89 -24.17 32.33
CA ASP A 4 87.64 -23.00 31.88
C ASP A 4 86.87 -22.37 30.72
N TYR A 5 85.94 -21.47 31.04
CA TYR A 5 85.57 -20.41 30.11
C TYR A 5 85.46 -19.10 30.87
N ASP A 6 86.59 -18.41 30.76
CA ASP A 6 86.90 -17.08 31.26
C ASP A 6 85.85 -16.05 30.86
N SER A 7 85.49 -15.23 31.84
CA SER A 7 84.45 -14.21 31.78
C SER A 7 85.05 -12.91 31.30
N ASP A 8 85.11 -12.71 29.98
CA ASP A 8 85.46 -11.43 29.39
C ASP A 8 84.30 -10.89 28.52
N ALA A 9 83.53 -9.98 29.12
CA ALA A 9 82.34 -9.36 28.54
C ALA A 9 82.72 -8.10 27.76
N SER A 10 83.45 -8.26 26.65
CA SER A 10 83.53 -7.23 25.61
C SER A 10 82.30 -7.37 24.69
N GLU A 11 81.56 -6.30 24.43
CA GLU A 11 80.48 -6.27 23.43
C GLU A 11 81.01 -6.67 22.04
N LYS A 12 80.84 -7.95 21.68
CA LYS A 12 81.21 -8.44 20.34
C LYS A 12 80.23 -7.85 19.32
N SER A 13 80.76 -7.11 18.34
CA SER A 13 79.95 -6.56 17.24
C SER A 13 79.17 -7.66 16.52
N PHE A 14 78.03 -7.30 15.91
CA PHE A 14 77.11 -8.24 15.24
C PHE A 14 77.81 -9.19 14.25
N GLU A 15 78.70 -8.66 13.41
CA GLU A 15 79.47 -9.46 12.46
C GLU A 15 80.45 -10.42 13.16
N THR A 16 81.03 -10.00 14.28
CA THR A 16 81.91 -10.87 15.09
C THR A 16 81.15 -12.03 15.72
N ARG A 17 79.89 -11.81 16.14
CA ARG A 17 79.01 -12.84 16.69
C ARG A 17 78.60 -13.88 15.64
N LYS A 18 78.35 -13.47 14.37
CA LYS A 18 78.09 -14.40 13.26
C LYS A 18 79.26 -15.33 12.95
N MET A 19 80.49 -14.84 13.10
CA MET A 19 81.72 -15.59 12.80
C MET A 19 82.11 -16.59 13.89
N ASN A 20 81.26 -16.79 14.91
CA ASN A 20 81.43 -17.86 15.89
C ASN A 20 81.48 -19.23 15.19
N LYS A 21 82.35 -20.14 15.68
CA LYS A 21 82.55 -21.50 15.14
C LYS A 21 81.26 -22.30 14.95
N TRP A 22 80.21 -21.98 15.69
CA TRP A 22 78.89 -22.62 15.58
C TRP A 22 78.01 -22.06 14.46
N PHE A 23 78.11 -20.78 14.13
CA PHE A 23 77.18 -20.08 13.22
C PHE A 23 77.78 -19.69 11.87
N LYS A 24 79.11 -19.63 11.78
CA LYS A 24 79.85 -19.15 10.59
C LYS A 24 79.37 -19.78 9.28
N SER A 25 79.36 -21.11 9.20
CA SER A 25 78.95 -21.82 7.97
C SER A 25 77.48 -21.60 7.60
N PHE A 26 76.63 -21.30 8.59
CA PHE A 26 75.20 -21.07 8.38
C PHE A 26 74.94 -19.65 7.89
N PHE A 27 75.59 -18.64 8.48
CA PHE A 27 75.47 -17.25 8.00
C PHE A 27 76.18 -17.02 6.66
N GLU A 28 77.23 -17.77 6.33
CA GLU A 28 77.80 -17.76 4.97
C GLU A 28 76.73 -18.15 3.93
N VAL A 29 75.92 -19.18 4.19
CA VAL A 29 74.83 -19.59 3.30
C VAL A 29 73.72 -18.54 3.25
N ILE A 30 73.27 -18.00 4.40
CA ILE A 30 72.24 -16.94 4.45
C ILE A 30 72.69 -15.69 3.70
N ASN A 31 73.97 -15.34 3.79
CA ASN A 31 74.52 -14.16 3.13
C ASN A 31 74.45 -14.23 1.60
N THR A 32 74.41 -15.43 1.02
CA THR A 32 74.29 -15.64 -0.43
C THR A 32 72.86 -15.57 -0.97
N LEU A 33 71.84 -15.57 -0.10
CA LEU A 33 70.43 -15.68 -0.50
C LEU A 33 69.72 -14.32 -0.48
N SER A 34 68.74 -14.13 -1.38
CA SER A 34 67.85 -12.96 -1.38
C SER A 34 66.79 -13.05 -0.26
N VAL A 35 66.16 -11.92 0.07
CA VAL A 35 65.09 -11.87 1.10
C VAL A 35 63.96 -12.85 0.76
N ASP A 36 63.56 -12.95 -0.50
CA ASP A 36 62.48 -13.86 -0.92
C ASP A 36 62.87 -15.33 -0.82
N GLN A 37 64.13 -15.68 -1.16
CA GLN A 37 64.64 -17.05 -1.05
C GLN A 37 64.80 -17.51 0.40
N ILE A 38 65.08 -16.58 1.32
CA ILE A 38 65.19 -16.88 2.75
C ILE A 38 63.81 -17.19 3.37
N HIS A 39 62.76 -16.50 2.90
CA HIS A 39 61.38 -16.68 3.38
C HIS A 39 60.62 -17.82 2.70
N GLU A 40 61.24 -18.53 1.76
CA GLU A 40 60.60 -19.64 1.05
C GLU A 40 60.15 -20.72 2.05
N HIS A 41 58.83 -20.95 2.14
CA HIS A 41 58.23 -21.85 3.13
C HIS A 41 58.61 -23.33 2.95
N THR A 42 59.08 -23.70 1.77
CA THR A 42 59.53 -25.05 1.39
C THR A 42 60.98 -25.31 1.77
N ARG A 43 61.79 -24.25 1.93
CA ARG A 43 63.22 -24.37 2.26
C ARG A 43 63.39 -24.90 3.67
N GLN A 44 64.23 -25.91 3.79
CA GLN A 44 64.51 -26.57 5.06
C GLN A 44 65.81 -26.04 5.65
N TRP A 45 65.78 -25.74 6.95
CA TRP A 45 66.93 -25.23 7.68
C TRP A 45 67.30 -26.15 8.83
N HIS A 46 68.59 -26.27 9.09
CA HIS A 46 69.10 -26.92 10.30
C HIS A 46 69.53 -25.88 11.32
N CYS A 47 69.32 -26.18 12.61
CA CYS A 47 69.79 -25.36 13.70
C CYS A 47 71.29 -25.63 13.96
N PRO A 48 72.20 -24.66 13.74
CA PRO A 48 73.63 -24.87 13.95
C PRO A 48 73.99 -25.10 15.43
N ALA A 49 73.18 -24.57 16.36
CA ALA A 49 73.34 -24.78 17.80
C ALA A 49 73.01 -26.22 18.25
N CYS A 50 72.22 -26.96 17.47
CA CYS A 50 71.84 -28.36 17.71
C CYS A 50 72.88 -29.37 17.22
N LYS A 51 73.92 -28.96 16.49
CA LYS A 51 74.91 -29.86 15.87
C LYS A 51 75.54 -30.80 16.93
N ASN A 52 75.44 -32.11 16.70
CA ASN A 52 75.91 -33.22 17.55
C ASN A 52 75.17 -33.38 18.91
N GLY A 53 73.94 -32.88 19.05
CA GLY A 53 73.08 -33.09 20.24
C GLY A 53 71.74 -33.79 19.93
N PRO A 54 70.92 -34.13 20.95
CA PRO A 54 69.58 -34.67 20.74
C PRO A 54 68.70 -33.62 20.04
N GLY A 55 68.26 -33.90 18.81
CA GLY A 55 67.60 -32.94 17.92
C GLY A 55 68.49 -32.39 16.79
N ALA A 56 69.69 -32.91 16.59
CA ALA A 56 70.60 -32.51 15.49
C ALA A 56 70.06 -32.80 14.07
N ILE A 57 68.97 -33.59 13.95
CA ILE A 57 68.43 -34.07 12.67
C ILE A 57 67.15 -33.31 12.28
N ASP A 58 66.62 -32.44 13.14
CA ASP A 58 65.38 -31.73 12.85
C ASP A 58 65.61 -30.68 11.75
N TRP A 59 64.96 -30.90 10.62
CA TRP A 59 64.83 -29.95 9.51
C TRP A 59 63.62 -29.05 9.74
N PHE A 60 63.84 -27.75 9.86
CA PHE A 60 62.78 -26.75 10.05
C PHE A 60 62.31 -26.22 8.71
N LYS A 61 61.02 -26.38 8.39
CA LYS A 61 60.42 -25.82 7.18
C LYS A 61 60.22 -24.31 7.34
N GLY A 62 60.95 -23.53 6.55
CA GLY A 62 60.98 -22.07 6.61
C GLY A 62 61.83 -21.52 7.76
N LEU A 63 62.36 -20.32 7.57
CA LEU A 63 63.21 -19.66 8.57
C LEU A 63 62.48 -19.39 9.90
N GLN A 64 61.17 -19.15 9.83
CA GLN A 64 60.29 -18.92 10.99
C GLN A 64 60.34 -20.07 12.01
N SER A 65 60.15 -21.30 11.52
CA SER A 65 60.18 -22.51 12.36
C SER A 65 61.53 -22.67 13.07
N LEU A 66 62.62 -22.28 12.40
CA LEU A 66 63.96 -22.29 12.99
C LEU A 66 64.12 -21.23 14.08
N VAL A 67 63.66 -19.99 13.85
CA VAL A 67 63.73 -18.92 14.85
C VAL A 67 62.88 -19.24 16.07
N THR A 68 61.67 -19.77 15.87
CA THR A 68 60.82 -20.23 16.99
C THR A 68 61.52 -21.33 17.78
N HIS A 69 62.09 -22.34 17.12
CA HIS A 69 62.85 -23.39 17.78
C HIS A 69 64.03 -22.83 18.60
N ALA A 70 64.84 -21.96 18.00
CA ALA A 70 65.98 -21.34 18.67
C ALA A 70 65.54 -20.49 19.88
N ARG A 71 64.36 -19.87 19.82
CA ARG A 71 63.79 -19.11 20.94
C ARG A 71 63.25 -20.01 22.05
N THR A 72 62.66 -21.16 21.74
CA THR A 72 61.94 -21.98 22.74
C THR A 72 62.78 -23.14 23.30
N LYS A 73 63.94 -23.46 22.72
CA LYS A 73 64.77 -24.59 23.18
C LYS A 73 65.29 -24.37 24.62
N GLY A 74 64.81 -25.21 25.55
CA GLY A 74 65.14 -25.13 26.98
C GLY A 74 66.20 -26.12 27.48
N SER A 75 66.74 -27.00 26.64
CA SER A 75 67.67 -28.06 27.04
C SER A 75 68.95 -28.05 26.20
N LYS A 76 70.12 -28.13 26.88
CA LYS A 76 71.50 -28.08 26.34
C LYS A 76 71.81 -26.88 25.41
N ARG A 77 72.93 -26.19 25.64
CA ARG A 77 73.40 -25.04 24.80
C ARG A 77 72.32 -23.95 24.59
N VAL A 78 71.53 -23.65 25.62
CA VAL A 78 70.43 -22.67 25.56
C VAL A 78 70.92 -21.28 25.15
N LYS A 79 72.08 -20.84 25.68
CA LYS A 79 72.69 -19.55 25.32
C LYS A 79 72.96 -19.43 23.81
N LEU A 80 73.44 -20.49 23.15
CA LEU A 80 73.68 -20.50 21.70
C LEU A 80 72.37 -20.45 20.89
N HIS A 81 71.30 -21.09 21.36
CA HIS A 81 70.00 -21.00 20.70
C HIS A 81 69.40 -19.60 20.82
N ARG A 82 69.53 -18.95 21.99
CA ARG A 82 69.11 -17.56 22.18
C ARG A 82 69.93 -16.60 21.32
N GLU A 83 71.23 -16.81 21.23
CA GLU A 83 72.12 -16.00 20.38
C GLU A 83 71.80 -16.19 18.90
N LEU A 84 71.53 -17.42 18.44
CA LEU A 84 71.10 -17.69 17.07
C LEU A 84 69.78 -17.00 16.71
N ALA A 85 68.78 -17.06 17.59
CA ALA A 85 67.50 -16.38 17.39
C ALA A 85 67.67 -14.86 17.27
N ALA A 86 68.46 -14.26 18.16
CA ALA A 86 68.76 -12.84 18.14
C ALA A 86 69.51 -12.41 16.86
N LEU A 87 70.50 -13.21 16.41
CA LEU A 87 71.23 -12.91 15.18
C LEU A 87 70.37 -13.04 13.93
N LEU A 88 69.47 -14.02 13.88
CA LEU A 88 68.52 -14.19 12.78
C LEU A 88 67.52 -13.03 12.73
N GLU A 89 66.95 -12.61 13.85
CA GLU A 89 66.01 -11.48 13.91
C GLU A 89 66.68 -10.16 13.52
N GLU A 90 67.91 -9.92 13.98
CA GLU A 90 68.69 -8.73 13.63
C GLU A 90 69.11 -8.73 12.14
N GLU A 91 69.45 -9.89 11.57
CA GLU A 91 69.77 -10.02 10.14
C GLU A 91 68.57 -9.74 9.23
N MET A 92 67.39 -10.25 9.59
CA MET A 92 66.18 -10.00 8.81
C MET A 92 65.79 -8.53 8.88
N SER A 93 65.87 -7.93 10.08
CA SER A 93 65.58 -6.51 10.30
C SER A 93 66.49 -5.61 9.46
N ARG A 94 67.80 -5.90 9.38
CA ARG A 94 68.76 -5.16 8.54
C ARG A 94 68.48 -5.29 7.05
N ARG A 95 67.88 -6.41 6.61
CA ARG A 95 67.47 -6.64 5.22
C ARG A 95 66.08 -6.07 4.87
N GLY A 96 65.46 -5.32 5.79
CA GLY A 96 64.14 -4.70 5.57
C GLY A 96 62.96 -5.69 5.67
N SER A 97 63.17 -6.83 6.33
CA SER A 97 62.12 -7.84 6.57
C SER A 97 62.02 -8.18 8.06
N SER A 98 60.88 -8.71 8.50
CA SER A 98 60.69 -9.10 9.90
C SER A 98 60.22 -10.54 9.99
N VAL A 99 60.82 -11.28 10.92
CA VAL A 99 60.42 -12.63 11.25
C VAL A 99 59.16 -12.55 12.12
N VAL A 100 57.99 -12.34 11.49
CA VAL A 100 56.68 -12.32 12.18
C VAL A 100 56.28 -13.75 12.56
N PRO A 101 55.96 -14.04 13.84
CA PRO A 101 55.57 -15.38 14.28
C PRO A 101 54.43 -15.97 13.44
N SER A 102 54.51 -17.27 13.14
CA SER A 102 53.44 -17.99 12.44
C SER A 102 52.13 -17.91 13.25
N GLY A 103 51.18 -17.10 12.76
CA GLY A 103 49.88 -16.84 13.39
C GLY A 103 49.46 -15.36 13.38
N GLU A 104 50.40 -14.42 13.30
CA GLU A 104 50.12 -12.97 13.42
C GLU A 104 49.75 -12.25 12.11
N GLN A 105 49.66 -12.98 10.99
CA GLN A 105 49.39 -12.44 9.65
C GLN A 105 47.92 -12.53 9.24
N PHE A 106 47.15 -13.44 9.85
CA PHE A 106 45.73 -13.61 9.53
C PHE A 106 44.88 -12.52 10.19
N GLY A 107 44.01 -11.86 9.40
CA GLY A 107 43.06 -10.86 9.90
C GLY A 107 43.55 -9.42 10.01
N LYS A 108 44.80 -9.12 9.62
CA LYS A 108 45.31 -7.74 9.55
C LYS A 108 45.04 -7.12 8.18
N TRP A 109 43.83 -6.57 8.01
CA TRP A 109 43.44 -5.86 6.80
C TRP A 109 43.91 -4.40 6.87
N LYS A 110 44.59 -3.94 5.81
CA LYS A 110 44.80 -2.49 5.64
C LYS A 110 43.46 -1.86 5.27
N GLY A 111 42.86 -1.13 6.21
CA GLY A 111 41.63 -0.38 5.98
C GLY A 111 41.78 0.65 4.86
N LEU A 112 40.65 1.04 4.26
CA LEU A 112 40.61 2.20 3.37
C LEU A 112 40.97 3.46 4.17
N ARG A 113 41.63 4.42 3.51
CA ARG A 113 41.80 5.75 4.09
C ARG A 113 40.42 6.38 4.28
N GLU A 114 40.20 7.07 5.39
CA GLU A 114 38.99 7.86 5.61
C GLU A 114 38.78 8.81 4.44
N SER A 115 37.54 8.87 3.93
CA SER A 115 37.20 9.75 2.83
C SER A 115 37.24 11.20 3.32
N THR A 116 38.35 11.88 3.13
CA THR A 116 38.40 13.33 3.26
C THR A 116 37.47 13.90 2.20
N ASP A 117 36.50 14.71 2.64
CA ASP A 117 35.65 15.44 1.73
C ASP A 117 36.49 16.29 0.76
N ARG A 118 36.09 16.31 -0.51
CA ARG A 118 36.82 17.01 -1.57
C ARG A 118 35.96 18.14 -2.11
N GLU A 119 36.60 19.29 -2.32
CA GLU A 119 35.95 20.41 -2.99
C GLU A 119 35.80 20.11 -4.49
N ILE A 120 34.62 20.39 -5.04
CA ILE A 120 34.26 20.23 -6.44
C ILE A 120 33.77 21.54 -7.02
N VAL A 121 33.97 21.73 -8.33
CA VAL A 121 33.40 22.85 -9.07
C VAL A 121 31.90 22.61 -9.28
N TRP A 122 31.09 23.63 -8.97
CA TRP A 122 29.65 23.62 -9.12
C TRP A 122 29.14 24.81 -9.95
N PRO A 123 28.23 24.62 -10.92
CA PRO A 123 27.70 23.34 -11.43
C PRO A 123 28.79 22.39 -11.94
N PRO A 124 28.52 21.07 -12.05
CA PRO A 124 29.52 20.12 -12.54
C PRO A 124 29.97 20.47 -13.96
N MET A 125 31.29 20.54 -14.15
CA MET A 125 31.88 20.96 -15.41
C MET A 125 33.00 20.02 -15.83
N VAL A 126 33.06 19.72 -17.13
CA VAL A 126 34.14 18.94 -17.74
C VAL A 126 34.90 19.85 -18.70
N ILE A 127 36.21 19.95 -18.51
CA ILE A 127 37.10 20.65 -19.44
C ILE A 127 37.39 19.72 -20.61
N VAL A 128 37.33 20.25 -21.83
CA VAL A 128 37.74 19.59 -23.06
C VAL A 128 38.87 20.40 -23.71
N MET A 129 40.02 19.78 -23.88
CA MET A 129 41.22 20.37 -24.46
C MET A 129 41.41 19.93 -25.91
N ASN A 130 42.31 20.63 -26.61
CA ASN A 130 42.61 20.44 -28.03
C ASN A 130 41.41 20.76 -28.93
N THR A 131 40.69 21.84 -28.63
CA THR A 131 39.51 22.30 -29.39
C THR A 131 39.83 23.47 -30.34
N LEU A 132 41.12 23.71 -30.63
CA LEU A 132 41.62 24.78 -31.49
C LEU A 132 41.64 24.32 -32.96
N LEU A 133 41.13 25.11 -33.89
CA LEU A 133 41.09 24.81 -35.32
C LEU A 133 42.09 25.69 -36.09
N GLU A 134 41.68 26.28 -37.20
CA GLU A 134 42.49 27.14 -38.06
C GLU A 134 42.41 28.61 -37.62
N LYS A 135 43.21 29.47 -38.23
CA LYS A 135 43.09 30.92 -38.02
C LYS A 135 42.14 31.54 -39.06
N ASP A 136 41.39 32.54 -38.66
CA ASP A 136 40.58 33.35 -39.56
C ASP A 136 41.43 34.36 -40.36
N GLU A 137 40.76 35.15 -41.20
CA GLU A 137 41.38 36.20 -42.02
C GLU A 137 42.02 37.32 -41.17
N ASP A 138 41.61 37.46 -39.90
CA ASP A 138 42.16 38.42 -38.92
C ASP A 138 43.37 37.85 -38.14
N ASP A 139 43.90 36.68 -38.52
CA ASP A 139 44.95 35.93 -37.80
C ASP A 139 44.54 35.48 -36.37
N LYS A 140 43.24 35.40 -36.07
CA LYS A 140 42.70 34.91 -34.79
C LYS A 140 42.37 33.42 -34.89
N TRP A 141 42.67 32.68 -33.83
CA TRP A 141 42.36 31.26 -33.77
C TRP A 141 40.85 31.00 -33.69
N LEU A 142 40.36 30.15 -34.60
CA LEU A 142 39.05 29.53 -34.52
C LEU A 142 39.10 28.26 -33.66
N GLY A 143 37.93 27.80 -33.25
CA GLY A 143 37.78 26.60 -32.44
C GLY A 143 36.45 25.94 -32.70
N MET A 144 36.28 24.78 -32.08
CA MET A 144 35.03 24.03 -32.12
C MET A 144 33.85 24.90 -31.67
N GLY A 145 32.69 24.74 -32.32
CA GLY A 145 31.48 25.47 -31.95
C GLY A 145 30.81 24.92 -30.68
N ASN A 146 29.94 25.73 -30.05
CA ASN A 146 29.16 25.29 -28.87
C ASN A 146 28.26 24.08 -29.22
N GLN A 147 27.56 24.17 -30.35
CA GLN A 147 26.63 23.12 -30.79
C GLN A 147 27.39 21.87 -31.26
N GLU A 148 28.47 22.05 -32.02
CA GLU A 148 29.36 20.96 -32.43
C GLU A 148 29.91 20.17 -31.23
N LEU A 149 30.36 20.87 -30.18
CA LEU A 149 30.85 20.22 -28.97
C LEU A 149 29.74 19.48 -28.21
N LEU A 150 28.53 20.04 -28.14
CA LEU A 150 27.39 19.37 -27.50
C LEU A 150 26.94 18.14 -28.29
N GLU A 151 26.88 18.22 -29.61
CA GLU A 151 26.53 17.09 -30.48
C GLU A 151 27.56 15.97 -30.38
N TYR A 152 28.85 16.32 -30.34
CA TYR A 152 29.95 15.34 -30.17
C TYR A 152 29.85 14.57 -28.85
N PHE A 153 29.42 15.23 -27.77
CA PHE A 153 29.24 14.62 -26.45
C PHE A 153 27.77 14.38 -26.09
N SER A 154 26.89 14.20 -27.08
CA SER A 154 25.44 14.07 -26.87
C SER A 154 25.02 12.88 -26.00
N ASP A 155 25.86 11.84 -25.93
CA ASP A 155 25.68 10.68 -25.03
C ASP A 155 25.79 11.02 -23.54
N TYR A 156 26.35 12.19 -23.21
CA TYR A 156 26.52 12.72 -21.87
C TYR A 156 25.60 13.94 -21.76
N ALA A 157 24.73 13.96 -20.76
CA ALA A 157 23.66 14.97 -20.60
C ALA A 157 24.18 16.38 -20.25
N ALA A 158 25.13 16.90 -21.01
CA ALA A 158 25.65 18.25 -20.91
C ALA A 158 24.59 19.25 -21.40
N THR A 159 24.33 20.26 -20.59
CA THR A 159 23.28 21.25 -20.86
C THR A 159 23.78 22.42 -21.71
N LYS A 160 25.07 22.78 -21.55
CA LYS A 160 25.67 23.94 -22.20
C LYS A 160 27.15 23.68 -22.50
N ALA A 161 27.63 24.26 -23.58
CA ALA A 161 29.05 24.35 -23.92
C ALA A 161 29.51 25.80 -23.87
N ARG A 162 30.78 26.01 -23.49
CA ARG A 162 31.47 27.31 -23.59
C ARG A 162 32.94 27.12 -23.93
N HIS A 163 33.56 28.18 -24.44
CA HIS A 163 34.95 28.17 -24.87
C HIS A 163 35.77 29.29 -24.21
N ALA A 164 37.06 29.05 -24.02
CA ALA A 164 37.98 30.06 -23.55
C ALA A 164 38.49 30.89 -24.73
N TYR A 165 38.32 32.21 -24.64
CA TYR A 165 38.84 33.18 -25.61
C TYR A 165 39.89 34.08 -24.98
N GLY A 166 40.81 34.58 -25.80
CA GLY A 166 41.83 35.57 -25.43
C GLY A 166 42.11 36.54 -26.58
N PRO A 167 43.14 37.39 -26.46
CA PRO A 167 43.46 38.40 -27.45
C PRO A 167 43.69 37.85 -28.87
N GLY A 168 44.22 36.62 -28.99
CA GLY A 168 44.44 35.92 -30.25
C GLY A 168 43.31 34.99 -30.69
N GLY A 169 42.09 35.16 -30.17
CA GLY A 169 40.94 34.29 -30.48
C GLY A 169 40.76 33.12 -29.52
N HIS A 170 40.28 31.99 -30.03
CA HIS A 170 40.00 30.77 -29.27
C HIS A 170 41.29 30.18 -28.67
N ARG A 171 41.22 29.64 -27.44
CA ARG A 171 42.40 29.18 -26.66
C ARG A 171 42.60 27.66 -26.65
N GLY A 172 41.79 26.92 -27.40
CA GLY A 172 41.88 25.45 -27.49
C GLY A 172 41.39 24.73 -26.23
N MET A 173 40.58 25.41 -25.42
CA MET A 173 39.99 24.92 -24.18
C MET A 173 38.50 25.23 -24.20
N SER A 174 37.69 24.18 -24.02
CA SER A 174 36.24 24.23 -23.93
C SER A 174 35.76 23.65 -22.60
N VAL A 175 34.54 24.00 -22.21
CA VAL A 175 33.87 23.51 -20.99
C VAL A 175 32.50 22.99 -21.39
N LEU A 176 32.18 21.76 -20.97
CA LEU A 176 30.83 21.23 -20.91
C LEU A 176 30.26 21.46 -19.50
N ILE A 177 29.06 22.03 -19.43
CA ILE A 177 28.36 22.36 -18.19
C ILE A 177 27.17 21.42 -18.06
N PHE A 178 27.14 20.65 -16.98
CA PHE A 178 26.08 19.71 -16.68
C PHE A 178 25.02 20.36 -15.79
N GLU A 179 23.90 19.66 -15.63
CA GLU A 179 22.86 20.06 -14.69
C GLU A 179 23.44 20.24 -13.27
N SER A 180 22.99 21.27 -12.56
CA SER A 180 23.34 21.55 -11.17
C SER A 180 22.67 20.57 -10.20
N SER A 181 22.85 19.26 -10.40
CA SER A 181 22.24 18.18 -9.62
C SER A 181 23.26 17.07 -9.35
N ALA A 182 23.02 16.22 -8.35
CA ALA A 182 23.84 15.04 -8.12
C ALA A 182 23.89 14.12 -9.36
N VAL A 183 22.79 14.03 -10.12
CA VAL A 183 22.72 13.26 -11.37
C VAL A 183 23.60 13.90 -12.46
N GLY A 184 23.54 15.23 -12.62
CA GLY A 184 24.42 15.97 -13.52
C GLY A 184 25.90 15.79 -13.19
N TYR A 185 26.24 15.69 -11.89
CA TYR A 185 27.60 15.37 -11.46
C TYR A 185 28.00 13.94 -11.86
N MET A 186 27.11 12.96 -11.70
CA MET A 186 27.39 11.57 -12.11
C MET A 186 27.63 11.45 -13.61
N GLU A 187 26.87 12.17 -14.45
CA GLU A 187 27.11 12.22 -15.90
C GLU A 187 28.44 12.90 -16.25
N ALA A 188 28.79 13.98 -15.55
CA ALA A 188 30.10 14.63 -15.69
C ALA A 188 31.25 13.70 -15.28
N GLU A 189 31.08 12.95 -14.18
CA GLU A 189 32.08 11.98 -13.71
C GLU A 189 32.19 10.78 -14.67
N ARG A 190 31.08 10.33 -15.26
CA ARG A 190 31.04 9.30 -16.29
C ARG A 190 31.84 9.71 -17.52
N LEU A 191 31.67 10.95 -18.01
CA LEU A 191 32.47 11.49 -19.10
C LEU A 191 33.96 11.57 -18.72
N HIS A 192 34.25 12.05 -17.51
CA HIS A 192 35.63 12.12 -17.01
C HIS A 192 36.32 10.75 -16.97
N LYS A 193 35.63 9.71 -16.47
CA LYS A 193 36.14 8.32 -16.45
C LYS A 193 36.37 7.80 -17.86
N HIS A 194 35.47 8.12 -18.79
CA HIS A 194 35.66 7.72 -20.19
C HIS A 194 36.95 8.27 -20.80
N PHE A 195 37.30 9.53 -20.52
CA PHE A 195 38.61 10.09 -20.94
C PHE A 195 39.79 9.37 -20.28
N ILE A 196 39.69 8.98 -19.01
CA ILE A 196 40.73 8.17 -18.33
C ILE A 196 40.89 6.81 -19.00
N ASP A 197 39.78 6.12 -19.28
CA ASP A 197 39.78 4.80 -19.90
C ASP A 197 40.39 4.83 -21.31
N GLN A 198 40.14 5.92 -22.06
CA GLN A 198 40.75 6.18 -23.36
C GLN A 198 42.18 6.72 -23.28
N ARG A 199 42.74 6.94 -22.08
CA ARG A 199 44.06 7.58 -21.88
C ARG A 199 44.16 8.95 -22.55
N THR A 200 43.10 9.73 -22.46
CA THR A 200 42.96 11.08 -23.01
C THR A 200 42.54 12.06 -21.92
N ASP A 201 43.03 11.80 -20.71
CA ASP A 201 42.76 12.57 -19.51
C ASP A 201 43.75 13.73 -19.33
N ARG A 202 43.64 14.41 -18.18
CA ARG A 202 44.48 15.54 -17.77
C ARG A 202 45.97 15.20 -17.80
N ASP A 203 46.36 14.08 -17.22
CA ASP A 203 47.78 13.72 -17.05
C ASP A 203 48.40 13.42 -18.42
N THR A 204 47.62 12.80 -19.32
CA THR A 204 48.04 12.58 -20.70
C THR A 204 48.19 13.90 -21.46
N TRP A 205 47.25 14.83 -21.30
CA TRP A 205 47.37 16.17 -21.92
C TRP A 205 48.62 16.93 -21.44
N GLN A 206 48.97 16.82 -20.16
CA GLN A 206 50.11 17.53 -19.58
C GLN A 206 51.46 16.88 -19.94
N ASN A 207 51.54 15.55 -19.95
CA ASN A 207 52.82 14.84 -20.03
C ASN A 207 53.08 14.15 -21.37
N ARG A 208 52.04 13.77 -22.13
CA ARG A 208 52.14 12.92 -23.33
C ARG A 208 51.13 13.31 -24.42
N ARG A 209 51.03 14.61 -24.70
CA ARG A 209 50.05 15.14 -25.68
C ARG A 209 50.33 14.62 -27.10
N VAL A 210 49.32 13.97 -27.68
CA VAL A 210 49.24 13.62 -29.10
C VAL A 210 48.08 14.39 -29.73
N PRO A 211 48.34 15.49 -30.47
CA PRO A 211 47.26 16.34 -30.99
C PRO A 211 46.40 15.67 -32.07
N PHE A 212 46.98 14.77 -32.86
CA PHE A 212 46.31 14.07 -33.95
C PHE A 212 46.68 12.60 -33.95
N LEU A 213 45.68 11.75 -34.16
CA LEU A 213 45.84 10.33 -34.43
C LEU A 213 46.23 10.10 -35.90
N PRO A 214 46.78 8.91 -36.23
CA PRO A 214 46.99 8.50 -37.61
C PRO A 214 45.72 8.69 -38.46
N GLY A 215 45.86 9.28 -39.65
CA GLY A 215 44.73 9.66 -40.50
C GLY A 215 44.17 11.06 -40.25
N GLY A 216 44.86 11.91 -39.50
CA GLY A 216 44.54 13.33 -39.34
C GLY A 216 43.37 13.63 -38.39
N LYS A 217 42.83 12.60 -37.73
CA LYS A 217 41.76 12.77 -36.74
C LYS A 217 42.30 13.45 -35.49
N ARG A 218 41.69 14.55 -35.08
CA ARG A 218 42.07 15.28 -33.87
C ARG A 218 41.68 14.50 -32.62
N GLN A 219 42.60 14.40 -31.67
CA GLN A 219 42.34 13.75 -30.38
C GLN A 219 41.90 14.80 -29.34
N LEU A 220 40.68 14.68 -28.84
CA LEU A 220 40.24 15.50 -27.71
C LEU A 220 40.73 14.88 -26.40
N TYR A 221 40.94 15.75 -25.42
CA TYR A 221 41.29 15.35 -24.06
C TYR A 221 40.29 15.97 -23.10
N GLY A 222 39.95 15.31 -22.01
CA GLY A 222 38.99 15.88 -21.09
C GLY A 222 39.09 15.36 -19.67
N PHE A 223 38.60 16.19 -18.75
CA PHE A 223 38.68 15.91 -17.32
C PHE A 223 37.70 16.77 -16.53
N LEU A 224 37.28 16.26 -15.37
CA LEU A 224 36.46 17.03 -14.44
C LEU A 224 37.22 18.29 -13.99
N ALA A 225 36.52 19.43 -14.03
CA ALA A 225 37.09 20.73 -13.72
C ALA A 225 37.47 20.83 -12.24
N ARG A 226 38.68 21.36 -11.99
CA ARG A 226 39.13 21.81 -10.68
C ARG A 226 39.20 23.34 -10.65
N LYS A 227 39.41 23.88 -9.46
CA LYS A 227 39.52 25.32 -9.24
C LYS A 227 40.55 25.96 -10.18
N GLU A 228 41.72 25.33 -10.33
CA GLU A 228 42.83 25.85 -11.15
C GLU A 228 42.50 25.89 -12.65
N ASP A 229 41.70 24.93 -13.12
CA ASP A 229 41.28 24.87 -14.53
C ASP A 229 40.28 25.97 -14.83
N MET A 230 39.36 26.24 -13.91
CA MET A 230 38.37 27.30 -14.06
C MET A 230 39.01 28.69 -14.00
N GLU A 231 40.05 28.86 -13.19
CA GLU A 231 40.88 30.07 -13.19
C GLU A 231 41.64 30.23 -14.52
N THR A 232 42.18 29.14 -15.07
CA THR A 232 42.85 29.14 -16.37
C THR A 232 41.90 29.45 -17.52
N PHE A 233 40.68 28.90 -17.49
CA PHE A 233 39.62 29.17 -18.45
C PHE A 233 39.24 30.66 -18.44
N ASN A 234 39.05 31.22 -17.25
CA ASN A 234 38.60 32.61 -17.05
C ASN A 234 39.71 33.68 -17.15
N ARG A 235 40.98 33.30 -17.38
CA ARG A 235 42.15 34.20 -17.33
C ARG A 235 42.01 35.51 -18.13
N HIS A 236 41.31 35.48 -19.27
CA HIS A 236 41.12 36.66 -20.14
C HIS A 236 39.66 37.15 -20.18
N CYS A 237 38.80 36.65 -19.30
CA CYS A 237 37.40 37.05 -19.21
C CYS A 237 37.23 38.17 -18.17
N GLN A 238 36.67 39.31 -18.59
CA GLN A 238 36.43 40.46 -17.72
C GLN A 238 34.93 40.64 -17.44
N GLY A 239 34.57 40.89 -16.18
CA GLY A 239 33.20 41.19 -15.76
C GLY A 239 32.17 40.10 -16.14
N LYS A 240 31.21 40.43 -17.00
CA LYS A 240 30.05 39.57 -17.34
C LYS A 240 30.40 38.36 -18.23
N SER A 241 31.57 38.36 -18.89
CA SER A 241 32.00 37.22 -19.73
C SER A 241 32.63 36.08 -18.94
N ARG A 242 32.96 36.31 -17.65
CA ARG A 242 33.53 35.29 -16.77
C ARG A 242 32.52 34.18 -16.49
N LEU A 243 32.93 32.93 -16.68
CA LEU A 243 32.11 31.77 -16.31
C LEU A 243 32.04 31.67 -14.79
N LYS A 244 30.82 31.81 -14.26
CA LYS A 244 30.53 31.70 -12.83
C LYS A 244 30.56 30.24 -12.39
N TYR A 245 31.22 29.99 -11.27
CA TYR A 245 31.25 28.69 -10.61
C TYR A 245 31.46 28.90 -9.10
N GLU A 246 31.10 27.89 -8.32
CA GLU A 246 31.29 27.83 -6.88
C GLU A 246 32.11 26.59 -6.54
N MET A 247 32.88 26.65 -5.45
CA MET A 247 33.48 25.45 -4.86
C MET A 247 32.50 24.92 -3.80
N ARG A 248 32.12 23.66 -3.93
CA ARG A 248 31.17 22.99 -3.04
C ARG A 248 31.72 21.66 -2.55
N SER A 249 31.20 21.17 -1.43
CA SER A 249 31.52 19.84 -0.91
C SER A 249 30.93 18.76 -1.82
N HIS A 250 31.75 17.77 -2.21
CA HIS A 250 31.26 16.58 -2.92
C HIS A 250 30.30 15.77 -2.04
N ASN A 251 30.61 15.63 -0.75
CA ASN A 251 29.77 14.87 0.17
C ASN A 251 28.40 15.53 0.34
N GLU A 252 28.34 16.85 0.43
CA GLU A 252 27.08 17.60 0.53
C GLU A 252 26.28 17.53 -0.78
N MET A 253 26.89 17.91 -1.90
CA MET A 253 26.15 18.12 -3.15
C MET A 253 25.80 16.82 -3.88
N VAL A 254 26.57 15.75 -3.67
CA VAL A 254 26.39 14.49 -4.41
C VAL A 254 25.99 13.38 -3.46
N VAL A 255 26.82 13.09 -2.46
CA VAL A 255 26.62 11.91 -1.61
C VAL A 255 25.35 12.05 -0.76
N ALA A 256 25.15 13.19 -0.10
CA ALA A 256 23.97 13.42 0.72
C ALA A 256 22.69 13.46 -0.12
N GLN A 257 22.72 14.12 -1.28
CA GLN A 257 21.57 14.13 -2.20
C GLN A 257 21.23 12.71 -2.70
N MET A 258 22.23 11.89 -3.06
CA MET A 258 21.97 10.50 -3.49
C MET A 258 21.42 9.62 -2.37
N LYS A 259 21.87 9.82 -1.13
CA LYS A 259 21.29 9.14 0.04
C LYS A 259 19.83 9.54 0.24
N GLN A 260 19.53 10.83 0.20
CA GLN A 260 18.17 11.33 0.32
C GLN A 260 17.26 10.76 -0.78
N MET A 261 17.70 10.79 -2.04
CA MET A 261 16.94 10.19 -3.15
C MET A 261 16.68 8.68 -2.95
N SER A 262 17.65 7.96 -2.39
CA SER A 262 17.47 6.54 -2.06
C SER A 262 16.41 6.35 -0.96
N GLU A 263 16.43 7.17 0.08
CA GLU A 263 15.46 7.15 1.17
C GLU A 263 14.05 7.52 0.67
N ASP A 264 13.94 8.57 -0.13
CA ASP A 264 12.68 9.02 -0.74
C ASP A 264 12.10 7.92 -1.66
N ASN A 265 12.94 7.24 -2.44
CA ASN A 265 12.52 6.10 -3.27
C ASN A 265 11.97 4.93 -2.44
N GLN A 266 12.54 4.67 -1.25
CA GLN A 266 12.00 3.67 -0.33
C GLN A 266 10.62 4.08 0.21
N GLN A 267 10.46 5.36 0.60
CA GLN A 267 9.18 5.89 1.05
C GLN A 267 8.11 5.85 -0.06
N LEU A 268 8.49 6.17 -1.30
CA LEU A 268 7.61 6.12 -2.46
C LEU A 268 7.04 4.70 -2.68
N ASN A 269 7.90 3.68 -2.57
CA ASN A 269 7.47 2.28 -2.67
C ASN A 269 6.46 1.90 -1.58
N TYR A 270 6.69 2.36 -0.34
CA TYR A 270 5.74 2.14 0.75
C TYR A 270 4.38 2.79 0.48
N LEU A 271 4.37 4.06 0.03
CA LEU A 271 3.14 4.78 -0.30
C LEU A 271 2.40 4.11 -1.46
N LYS A 272 3.10 3.68 -2.51
CA LYS A 272 2.52 2.95 -3.64
C LYS A 272 1.80 1.68 -3.17
N ASN A 273 2.43 0.89 -2.30
CA ASN A 273 1.82 -0.32 -1.74
C ASN A 273 0.57 -0.01 -0.89
N LYS A 274 0.60 1.10 -0.13
CA LYS A 274 -0.55 1.54 0.67
C LYS A 274 -1.74 1.96 -0.20
N VAL A 275 -1.48 2.65 -1.32
CA VAL A 275 -2.52 3.04 -2.29
C VAL A 275 -3.17 1.80 -2.90
N VAL A 276 -2.38 0.83 -3.37
CA VAL A 276 -2.89 -0.43 -3.95
C VAL A 276 -3.80 -1.17 -2.95
N LYS A 277 -3.39 -1.28 -1.69
CA LYS A 277 -4.21 -1.91 -0.63
C LYS A 277 -5.52 -1.16 -0.39
N THR A 278 -5.49 0.17 -0.42
CA THR A 278 -6.69 1.00 -0.25
C THR A 278 -7.65 0.83 -1.43
N GLU A 279 -7.12 0.81 -2.65
CA GLU A 279 -7.92 0.62 -3.87
C GLU A 279 -8.60 -0.77 -3.89
N GLN A 280 -7.88 -1.83 -3.50
CA GLN A 280 -8.46 -3.17 -3.35
C GLN A 280 -9.59 -3.19 -2.32
N ARG A 281 -9.43 -2.51 -1.18
CA ARG A 281 -10.50 -2.37 -0.19
C ARG A 281 -11.72 -1.62 -0.74
N SER A 282 -11.50 -0.54 -1.51
CA SER A 282 -12.59 0.20 -2.16
C SER A 282 -13.39 -0.69 -3.10
N LYS A 283 -12.71 -1.46 -3.96
CA LYS A 283 -13.37 -2.40 -4.89
C LYS A 283 -14.24 -3.42 -4.17
N VAL A 284 -13.72 -4.04 -3.12
CA VAL A 284 -14.51 -5.01 -2.31
C VAL A 284 -15.71 -4.34 -1.66
N VAL A 285 -15.56 -3.12 -1.13
CA VAL A 285 -16.67 -2.37 -0.54
C VAL A 285 -17.72 -2.03 -1.59
N GLU A 286 -17.32 -1.56 -2.77
CA GLU A 286 -18.23 -1.27 -3.89
C GLU A 286 -19.00 -2.50 -4.35
N GLU A 287 -18.33 -3.65 -4.49
CA GLU A 287 -18.96 -4.93 -4.81
C GLU A 287 -19.97 -5.35 -3.73
N THR A 288 -19.60 -5.26 -2.45
CA THR A 288 -20.52 -5.60 -1.34
C THR A 288 -21.72 -4.67 -1.27
N LEU A 289 -21.52 -3.37 -1.53
CA LEU A 289 -22.59 -2.39 -1.58
C LEU A 289 -23.55 -2.68 -2.74
N GLY A 290 -23.03 -3.09 -3.90
CA GLY A 290 -23.83 -3.54 -5.04
C GLY A 290 -24.75 -4.70 -4.66
N VAL A 291 -24.21 -5.74 -4.01
CA VAL A 291 -24.97 -6.91 -3.56
C VAL A 291 -26.04 -6.53 -2.53
N ILE A 292 -25.70 -5.70 -1.53
CA ILE A 292 -26.66 -5.26 -0.51
C ILE A 292 -27.79 -4.43 -1.13
N THR A 293 -27.45 -3.54 -2.07
CA THR A 293 -28.43 -2.69 -2.76
C THR A 293 -29.40 -3.53 -3.60
N GLN A 294 -28.89 -4.56 -4.28
CA GLN A 294 -29.73 -5.49 -5.02
C GLN A 294 -30.69 -6.24 -4.11
N LYS A 295 -30.19 -6.84 -3.01
CA LYS A 295 -31.04 -7.55 -2.03
C LYS A 295 -32.12 -6.66 -1.44
N LEU A 296 -31.80 -5.39 -1.17
CA LEU A 296 -32.78 -4.42 -0.66
C LEU A 296 -33.91 -4.21 -1.68
N ARG A 297 -33.57 -4.08 -2.96
CA ARG A 297 -34.56 -3.91 -4.03
C ARG A 297 -35.47 -5.13 -4.16
N GLU A 298 -34.88 -6.33 -4.20
CA GLU A 298 -35.62 -7.61 -4.24
C GLU A 298 -36.59 -7.70 -3.05
N THR A 299 -36.12 -7.39 -1.84
CA THR A 299 -36.97 -7.39 -0.63
C THR A 299 -38.10 -6.36 -0.70
N MET A 300 -37.84 -5.18 -1.26
CA MET A 300 -38.87 -4.15 -1.44
C MET A 300 -39.95 -4.59 -2.43
N GLU A 301 -39.55 -5.19 -3.56
CA GLU A 301 -40.47 -5.73 -4.57
C GLU A 301 -41.33 -6.86 -4.00
N GLU A 302 -40.73 -7.79 -3.25
CA GLU A 302 -41.44 -8.86 -2.54
C GLU A 302 -42.45 -8.28 -1.52
N ASN A 303 -42.06 -7.25 -0.76
CA ASN A 303 -42.97 -6.64 0.22
C ASN A 303 -44.16 -5.94 -0.45
N ILE A 304 -43.92 -5.26 -1.57
CA ILE A 304 -44.98 -4.64 -2.39
C ILE A 304 -45.93 -5.72 -2.91
N PHE A 305 -45.39 -6.82 -3.44
CA PHE A 305 -46.19 -7.93 -3.94
C PHE A 305 -47.07 -8.55 -2.85
N VAL A 306 -46.49 -8.85 -1.68
CA VAL A 306 -47.23 -9.41 -0.53
C VAL A 306 -48.34 -8.46 -0.08
N ARG A 307 -48.07 -7.16 0.04
CA ARG A 307 -49.08 -6.16 0.40
C ARG A 307 -50.20 -6.06 -0.64
N SER A 308 -49.86 -6.09 -1.94
CA SER A 308 -50.85 -6.06 -3.01
C SER A 308 -51.76 -7.28 -2.96
N LYS A 309 -51.19 -8.46 -2.79
CA LYS A 309 -51.94 -9.72 -2.70
C LYS A 309 -52.84 -9.77 -1.46
N ALA A 310 -52.39 -9.22 -0.33
CA ALA A 310 -53.22 -9.11 0.87
C ALA A 310 -54.42 -8.18 0.66
N LYS A 311 -54.23 -7.05 -0.03
CA LYS A 311 -55.32 -6.13 -0.39
C LYS A 311 -56.34 -6.76 -1.34
N GLU A 312 -55.86 -7.50 -2.35
CA GLU A 312 -56.72 -8.23 -3.28
C GLU A 312 -57.60 -9.23 -2.53
N LYS A 313 -57.00 -10.04 -1.64
CA LYS A 313 -57.77 -10.99 -0.80
C LYS A 313 -58.77 -10.31 0.11
N HIS A 314 -58.43 -9.15 0.69
CA HIS A 314 -59.40 -8.38 1.47
C HIS A 314 -60.57 -7.90 0.62
N SER A 315 -60.31 -7.42 -0.61
CA SER A 315 -61.35 -7.00 -1.54
C SER A 315 -62.27 -8.17 -1.93
N GLU A 316 -61.71 -9.35 -2.21
CA GLU A 316 -62.48 -10.56 -2.49
C GLU A 316 -63.44 -10.91 -1.33
N TYR A 317 -62.95 -10.90 -0.09
CA TYR A 317 -63.80 -11.17 1.08
C TYR A 317 -64.88 -10.11 1.28
N GLU A 318 -64.58 -8.83 1.02
CA GLU A 318 -65.56 -7.75 1.11
C GLU A 318 -66.67 -7.90 0.06
N GLU A 319 -66.32 -8.30 -1.17
CA GLU A 319 -67.29 -8.61 -2.22
C GLU A 319 -68.16 -9.83 -1.86
N GLU A 320 -67.56 -10.88 -1.30
CA GLU A 320 -68.29 -12.06 -0.83
C GLU A 320 -69.30 -11.67 0.27
N MET A 321 -68.88 -10.88 1.27
CA MET A 321 -69.76 -10.39 2.33
C MET A 321 -70.93 -9.58 1.77
N LYS A 322 -70.69 -8.64 0.84
CA LYS A 322 -71.75 -7.87 0.18
C LYS A 322 -72.72 -8.77 -0.58
N SER A 323 -72.22 -9.83 -1.22
CA SER A 323 -73.07 -10.78 -1.95
C SER A 323 -73.99 -11.56 -1.01
N GLN A 324 -73.49 -11.97 0.16
CA GLN A 324 -74.27 -12.66 1.19
C GLN A 324 -75.30 -11.73 1.84
N GLU A 325 -74.92 -10.50 2.19
CA GLU A 325 -75.83 -9.48 2.72
C GLU A 325 -76.99 -9.23 1.76
N LYS A 326 -76.69 -9.06 0.47
CA LYS A 326 -77.70 -8.87 -0.57
C LYS A 326 -78.63 -10.08 -0.67
N PHE A 327 -78.10 -11.30 -0.64
CA PHE A 327 -78.90 -12.52 -0.69
C PHE A 327 -79.92 -12.62 0.46
N PHE A 328 -79.51 -12.30 1.69
CA PHE A 328 -80.44 -12.30 2.83
C PHE A 328 -81.41 -11.12 2.80
N HIS A 329 -80.97 -9.95 2.32
CA HIS A 329 -81.84 -8.80 2.14
C HIS A 329 -82.98 -9.10 1.16
N ASP A 330 -82.65 -9.68 0.00
CA ASP A 330 -83.62 -10.07 -1.02
C ASP A 330 -84.64 -11.10 -0.47
N GLN A 331 -84.21 -12.04 0.39
CA GLN A 331 -85.13 -12.96 1.06
C GLN A 331 -86.10 -12.25 2.01
N ILE A 332 -85.60 -11.30 2.81
CA ILE A 332 -86.43 -10.52 3.74
C ILE A 332 -87.43 -9.66 2.96
N GLU A 333 -87.00 -9.01 1.88
CA GLU A 333 -87.87 -8.20 1.02
C GLU A 333 -89.01 -9.03 0.43
N ASN A 334 -88.70 -10.25 -0.03
CA ASN A 334 -89.73 -11.19 -0.52
C ASN A 334 -90.75 -11.55 0.57
N ILE A 335 -90.31 -11.75 1.82
CA ILE A 335 -91.21 -12.02 2.95
C ILE A 335 -92.08 -10.81 3.26
N HIS A 336 -91.51 -9.60 3.29
CA HIS A 336 -92.25 -8.37 3.51
C HIS A 336 -93.33 -8.16 2.45
N LYS A 337 -92.97 -8.30 1.16
CA LYS A 337 -93.94 -8.19 0.06
C LYS A 337 -95.07 -9.21 0.18
N ALA A 338 -94.74 -10.47 0.47
CA ALA A 338 -95.75 -11.50 0.68
C ALA A 338 -96.63 -11.25 1.92
N THR A 339 -96.16 -10.48 2.89
CA THR A 339 -96.91 -10.07 4.09
C THR A 339 -97.81 -8.89 3.78
N GLU A 340 -97.31 -7.88 3.07
CA GLU A 340 -98.07 -6.71 2.60
C GLU A 340 -99.21 -7.12 1.66
N ASP A 341 -98.98 -8.07 0.76
CA ASP A 341 -100.03 -8.64 -0.11
C ASP A 341 -101.14 -9.31 0.73
N LYS A 342 -100.78 -10.06 1.78
CA LYS A 342 -101.75 -10.71 2.69
C LYS A 342 -102.53 -9.69 3.52
N GLU A 343 -101.86 -8.65 4.03
CA GLU A 343 -102.51 -7.57 4.77
C GLU A 343 -103.47 -6.79 3.87
N SER A 344 -103.08 -6.50 2.63
CA SER A 344 -103.93 -5.85 1.63
C SER A 344 -105.17 -6.67 1.28
N GLU A 345 -105.02 -7.99 1.11
CA GLU A 345 -106.15 -8.91 0.91
C GLU A 345 -107.08 -8.94 2.13
N PHE A 346 -106.54 -8.96 3.34
CA PHE A 346 -107.31 -8.90 4.58
C PHE A 346 -108.07 -7.58 4.73
N GLU A 347 -107.44 -6.46 4.43
CA GLU A 347 -108.07 -5.14 4.44
C GLU A 347 -109.23 -5.06 3.42
N ARG A 348 -109.05 -5.63 2.21
CA ARG A 348 -110.11 -5.71 1.21
C ARG A 348 -111.31 -6.49 1.72
N LEU A 349 -111.10 -7.64 2.36
CA LEU A 349 -112.17 -8.46 2.95
C LEU A 349 -112.93 -7.70 4.05
N LEU A 350 -112.22 -6.97 4.92
CA LEU A 350 -112.84 -6.11 5.93
C LEU A 350 -113.69 -4.99 5.30
N GLN A 351 -113.22 -4.37 4.21
CA GLN A 351 -113.98 -3.35 3.48
C GLN A 351 -115.23 -3.92 2.80
N GLU A 352 -115.15 -5.13 2.22
CA GLU A 352 -116.29 -5.83 1.62
C GLU A 352 -117.37 -6.17 2.67
N GLU A 353 -116.98 -6.67 3.85
CA GLU A 353 -117.92 -6.93 4.95
C GLU A 353 -118.59 -5.64 5.45
N ARG A 354 -117.84 -4.54 5.57
CA ARG A 354 -118.40 -3.21 5.88
C ARG A 354 -119.38 -2.73 4.80
N ALA A 355 -119.16 -3.05 3.53
CA ALA A 355 -120.06 -2.70 2.43
C ALA A 355 -121.36 -3.53 2.44
N LYS A 356 -121.26 -4.84 2.75
CA LYS A 356 -122.44 -5.72 2.92
C LYS A 356 -123.33 -5.26 4.06
N ALA A 357 -122.74 -4.89 5.20
CA ALA A 357 -123.47 -4.35 6.35
C ALA A 357 -124.22 -3.04 6.03
N ARG A 358 -123.67 -2.21 5.14
CA ARG A 358 -124.34 -0.99 4.63
C ARG A 358 -125.44 -1.29 3.61
N GLN A 359 -125.31 -2.36 2.80
CA GLN A 359 -126.34 -2.77 1.83
C GLN A 359 -127.58 -3.43 2.46
N CYS A 360 -127.52 -3.89 3.71
CA CYS A 360 -128.70 -4.36 4.45
C CYS A 360 -129.70 -3.22 4.79
N ASP A 361 -129.38 -1.97 4.45
CA ASP A 361 -130.23 -0.77 4.61
C ASP A 361 -131.13 -0.55 3.36
N VAL A 362 -131.94 -1.55 2.96
CA VAL A 362 -132.91 -1.40 1.87
C VAL A 362 -134.27 -0.94 2.44
N ASP A 363 -134.73 0.22 1.96
CA ASP A 363 -135.95 0.92 2.36
C ASP A 363 -137.24 0.20 1.93
N SER A 364 -137.67 -0.79 2.70
CA SER A 364 -139.06 -1.30 2.63
C SER A 364 -139.60 -1.67 4.03
N GLY A 365 -140.50 -0.82 4.59
CA GLY A 365 -141.21 -1.09 5.85
C GLY A 365 -141.74 0.17 6.59
N THR A 366 -142.64 -0.03 7.56
CA THR A 366 -143.28 1.00 8.41
C THR A 366 -142.32 1.69 9.40
N THR A 367 -142.71 2.89 9.88
CA THR A 367 -141.88 3.85 10.65
C THR A 367 -141.17 3.29 11.90
N GLU A 368 -141.77 2.32 12.59
CA GLU A 368 -141.23 1.72 13.83
C GLU A 368 -140.18 0.62 13.55
N ASN A 369 -140.37 -0.17 12.49
CA ASN A 369 -139.41 -1.18 12.02
C ASN A 369 -138.10 -0.53 11.50
N ARG A 370 -138.18 0.73 11.05
CA ARG A 370 -137.03 1.51 10.58
C ARG A 370 -136.09 1.94 11.72
N ARG A 371 -136.60 2.12 12.95
CA ARG A 371 -135.76 2.46 14.13
C ARG A 371 -135.00 1.26 14.67
N LEU A 372 -135.69 0.13 14.89
CA LEU A 372 -135.07 -1.10 15.42
C LEU A 372 -133.99 -1.69 14.50
N ARG A 373 -134.19 -1.62 13.17
CA ARG A 373 -133.16 -2.04 12.19
C ARG A 373 -131.97 -1.09 12.16
N LYS A 374 -132.19 0.23 12.22
CA LYS A 374 -131.10 1.20 12.34
C LYS A 374 -130.29 1.00 13.61
N GLU A 375 -130.92 0.68 14.74
CA GLU A 375 -130.22 0.33 15.98
C GLU A 375 -129.46 -1.01 15.89
N GLN A 376 -129.98 -2.02 15.19
CA GLN A 376 -129.26 -3.28 14.94
C GLN A 376 -128.05 -3.08 14.01
N VAL A 377 -128.20 -2.31 12.92
CA VAL A 377 -127.12 -1.95 12.00
C VAL A 377 -126.08 -1.09 12.73
N GLN A 378 -126.51 -0.13 13.55
CA GLN A 378 -125.62 0.71 14.35
C GLN A 378 -124.84 -0.12 15.39
N ARG A 379 -125.48 -1.03 16.12
CA ARG A 379 -124.79 -1.95 17.04
C ARG A 379 -123.81 -2.88 16.33
N PHE A 380 -124.14 -3.34 15.13
CA PHE A 380 -123.23 -4.13 14.30
C PHE A 380 -122.01 -3.32 13.85
N ILE A 381 -122.22 -2.07 13.41
CA ILE A 381 -121.14 -1.14 13.06
C ILE A 381 -120.25 -0.85 14.28
N GLU A 382 -120.85 -0.60 15.44
CA GLU A 382 -120.12 -0.36 16.69
C GLU A 382 -119.31 -1.59 17.14
N CYS A 383 -119.86 -2.79 17.00
CA CYS A 383 -119.14 -4.05 17.27
C CYS A 383 -117.96 -4.23 16.31
N GLN A 384 -118.15 -4.03 15.00
CA GLN A 384 -117.07 -4.14 14.02
C GLN A 384 -115.99 -3.06 14.17
N VAL A 385 -116.36 -1.84 14.57
CA VAL A 385 -115.39 -0.78 14.88
C VAL A 385 -114.52 -1.19 16.07
N LYS A 386 -115.13 -1.80 17.10
CA LYS A 386 -114.40 -2.31 18.25
C LYS A 386 -113.46 -3.45 17.88
N ASP A 387 -113.93 -4.43 17.11
CA ASP A 387 -113.11 -5.56 16.66
C ASP A 387 -111.91 -5.11 15.80
N VAL A 388 -112.09 -4.08 14.96
CA VAL A 388 -110.99 -3.49 14.16
C VAL A 388 -109.99 -2.75 15.06
N GLN A 389 -110.46 -2.00 16.06
CA GLN A 389 -109.58 -1.32 17.01
C GLN A 389 -108.77 -2.31 17.84
N GLU A 390 -109.36 -3.44 18.24
CA GLU A 390 -108.68 -4.52 18.94
C GLU A 390 -107.61 -5.17 18.04
N PHE A 391 -107.94 -5.45 16.77
CA PHE A 391 -106.98 -5.98 15.78
C PHE A 391 -105.81 -5.01 15.51
N GLU A 392 -106.07 -3.73 15.32
CA GLU A 392 -105.02 -2.71 15.12
C GLU A 392 -104.10 -2.62 16.33
N ALA A 393 -104.64 -2.67 17.55
CA ALA A 393 -103.85 -2.69 18.78
C ALA A 393 -102.98 -3.96 18.90
N GLU A 394 -103.54 -5.15 18.64
CA GLU A 394 -102.78 -6.41 18.65
C GLU A 394 -101.69 -6.43 17.57
N ARG A 395 -101.95 -5.87 16.38
CA ARG A 395 -100.97 -5.73 15.30
C ARG A 395 -99.83 -4.80 15.71
N ASP A 396 -100.14 -3.65 16.30
CA ASP A 396 -99.12 -2.70 16.74
C ASP A 396 -98.24 -3.27 17.86
N GLU A 397 -98.82 -4.04 18.78
CA GLU A 397 -98.05 -4.81 19.78
C GLU A 397 -97.15 -5.86 19.12
N LEU A 398 -97.65 -6.56 18.09
CA LEU A 398 -96.88 -7.56 17.34
C LEU A 398 -95.70 -6.93 16.58
N ILE A 399 -95.92 -5.78 15.92
CA ILE A 399 -94.87 -5.02 15.22
C ILE A 399 -93.80 -4.58 16.22
N LYS A 400 -94.22 -3.98 17.34
CA LYS A 400 -93.30 -3.53 18.39
C LYS A 400 -92.47 -4.67 18.94
N ALA A 401 -93.08 -5.82 19.26
CA ALA A 401 -92.36 -6.99 19.74
C ALA A 401 -91.38 -7.56 18.69
N HIS A 402 -91.72 -7.49 17.40
CA HIS A 402 -90.84 -7.89 16.32
C HIS A 402 -89.63 -6.94 16.18
N GLU A 403 -89.87 -5.63 16.23
CA GLU A 403 -88.82 -4.61 16.20
C GLU A 403 -87.86 -4.71 17.39
N GLU A 404 -88.38 -4.90 18.61
CA GLU A 404 -87.57 -5.11 19.81
C GLU A 404 -86.67 -6.35 19.69
N LYS A 405 -87.23 -7.47 19.17
CA LYS A 405 -86.44 -8.68 18.89
C LYS A 405 -85.35 -8.43 17.84
N LYS A 406 -85.65 -7.68 16.77
CA LYS A 406 -84.67 -7.32 15.73
C LYS A 406 -83.53 -6.47 16.27
N VAL A 407 -83.83 -5.49 17.14
CA VAL A 407 -82.82 -4.65 17.80
C VAL A 407 -81.94 -5.49 18.72
N GLN A 408 -82.54 -6.39 19.51
CA GLN A 408 -81.80 -7.28 20.40
C GLN A 408 -80.84 -8.19 19.62
N LEU A 409 -81.30 -8.84 18.56
CA LEU A 409 -80.47 -9.68 17.70
C LEU A 409 -79.33 -8.88 17.04
N LYS A 410 -79.62 -7.67 16.55
CA LYS A 410 -78.59 -6.79 15.97
C LYS A 410 -77.53 -6.44 17.01
N LYS A 411 -77.93 -6.13 18.25
CA LYS A 411 -77.00 -5.83 19.34
C LYS A 411 -76.09 -7.02 19.68
N GLU A 412 -76.65 -8.23 19.71
CA GLU A 412 -75.88 -9.46 19.93
C GLU A 412 -74.88 -9.71 18.79
N TYR A 413 -75.29 -9.49 17.54
CA TYR A 413 -74.40 -9.58 16.39
C TYR A 413 -73.23 -8.59 16.48
N MET A 414 -73.51 -7.30 16.71
CA MET A 414 -72.45 -6.29 16.85
C MET A 414 -71.50 -6.59 18.01
N ALA A 415 -72.02 -7.16 19.11
CA ALA A 415 -71.18 -7.57 20.24
C ALA A 415 -70.21 -8.70 19.87
N LYS A 416 -70.67 -9.69 19.10
CA LYS A 416 -69.82 -10.77 18.57
C LYS A 416 -68.78 -10.26 17.59
N GLU A 417 -69.14 -9.31 16.73
CA GLU A 417 -68.21 -8.67 15.79
C GLU A 417 -67.07 -7.95 16.54
N VAL A 418 -67.40 -7.20 17.60
CA VAL A 418 -66.38 -6.55 18.45
C VAL A 418 -65.50 -7.57 19.17
N GLU A 419 -66.03 -8.71 19.59
CA GLU A 419 -65.24 -9.79 20.21
C GLU A 419 -64.25 -10.41 19.21
N LEU A 420 -64.68 -10.70 17.99
CA LEU A 420 -63.82 -11.19 16.92
C LEU A 420 -62.67 -10.22 16.59
N GLU A 421 -62.95 -8.91 16.50
CA GLU A 421 -61.92 -7.90 16.27
C GLU A 421 -60.89 -7.85 17.42
N LYS A 422 -61.32 -8.04 18.67
CA LYS A 422 -60.40 -8.12 19.82
C LYS A 422 -59.54 -9.37 19.79
N GLU A 423 -60.10 -10.52 19.42
CA GLU A 423 -59.34 -11.76 19.25
C GLU A 423 -58.28 -11.62 18.16
N PHE A 424 -58.64 -11.01 17.03
CA PHE A 424 -57.72 -10.74 15.93
C PHE A 424 -56.60 -9.76 16.35
N ASP A 425 -56.94 -8.65 17.00
CA ASP A 425 -55.95 -7.67 17.50
C ASP A 425 -54.95 -8.30 18.47
N ALA A 426 -55.42 -9.15 19.39
CA ALA A 426 -54.56 -9.88 20.31
C ALA A 426 -53.63 -10.86 19.57
N ALA A 427 -54.15 -11.60 18.59
CA ALA A 427 -53.36 -12.50 17.77
C ALA A 427 -52.32 -11.76 16.91
N LEU A 428 -52.69 -10.62 16.32
CA LEU A 428 -51.81 -9.78 15.53
C LEU A 428 -50.71 -9.16 16.41
N THR A 429 -51.05 -8.67 17.59
CA THR A 429 -50.08 -8.14 18.57
C THR A 429 -49.06 -9.23 18.95
N GLY A 430 -49.51 -10.44 19.25
CA GLY A 430 -48.61 -11.57 19.52
C GLY A 430 -47.71 -11.92 18.33
N LEU A 431 -48.23 -11.83 17.10
CA LEU A 431 -47.43 -12.02 15.88
C LEU A 431 -46.37 -10.92 15.71
N MET A 432 -46.73 -9.65 15.96
CA MET A 432 -45.80 -8.51 15.90
C MET A 432 -44.67 -8.65 16.92
N GLU A 433 -44.98 -9.10 18.14
CA GLU A 433 -43.97 -9.36 19.19
C GLU A 433 -43.02 -10.49 18.80
N LYS A 434 -43.54 -11.58 18.22
CA LYS A 434 -42.73 -12.72 17.73
C LYS A 434 -41.72 -12.30 16.65
N HIS A 435 -42.11 -11.34 15.81
CA HIS A 435 -41.30 -10.87 14.68
C HIS A 435 -40.64 -9.50 14.93
N ARG A 436 -40.46 -9.11 16.21
CA ARG A 436 -39.86 -7.83 16.59
C ARG A 436 -38.46 -7.66 15.96
N PRO A 437 -38.15 -6.50 15.34
CA PRO A 437 -36.86 -6.26 14.70
C PRO A 437 -35.73 -6.26 15.74
N GLY A 438 -35.04 -7.40 15.84
CA GLY A 438 -34.01 -7.71 16.85
C GLY A 438 -33.64 -9.20 16.88
N THR A 439 -34.54 -10.07 16.40
CA THR A 439 -34.32 -11.51 16.21
C THR A 439 -33.73 -11.89 14.86
N PHE A 440 -33.63 -10.97 13.90
CA PHE A 440 -32.76 -11.13 12.73
C PHE A 440 -31.29 -10.94 13.16
N GLN A 441 -30.80 -11.83 14.01
CA GLN A 441 -29.36 -12.05 14.07
C GLN A 441 -28.96 -12.54 12.69
N ALA A 442 -28.11 -11.75 12.03
CA ALA A 442 -27.39 -12.21 10.87
C ALA A 442 -26.72 -13.54 11.23
N SER A 443 -27.25 -14.63 10.68
CA SER A 443 -26.55 -15.90 10.53
C SER A 443 -25.42 -15.70 9.52
N SER A 444 -24.48 -14.85 9.85
CA SER A 444 -23.14 -14.80 9.24
C SER A 444 -22.13 -15.11 10.34
N SER A 445 -22.20 -16.34 10.83
CA SER A 445 -21.08 -17.00 11.50
C SER A 445 -19.90 -17.09 10.53
N ARG A 446 -18.92 -16.23 10.81
CA ARG A 446 -17.44 -16.27 10.63
C ARG A 446 -16.81 -17.68 10.46
N PRO A 447 -15.50 -17.79 10.10
CA PRO A 447 -14.51 -16.76 9.72
C PRO A 447 -14.05 -16.82 8.26
#